data_AF-J2KH46-F1
#
_entry.id   AF-J2KH46-F1
#
_cell.length_a   1.000
_cell.length_b   1.000
_cell.length_c   1.000
_cell.angle_alpha   90.00
_cell.angle_beta   90.00
_cell.angle_gamma   90.00
#
_symmetry.space_group_name_H-M   'P 1'
#
loop_
_entity.id
_entity.type
_entity.pdbx_description
1 polymer ?
#
loop_
_entity_poly.entity_id
_entity_poly.type
_entity_poly.pdbx_seq_one_letter_code
_entity_poly.pdbx_strand_id
1 'polypeptide(L)'
;MKKSLFVVGACLLLMLQSCHNTDDLSVQDTPVKTESHSKALSRIGETDNQTLSGYVKNQLAIQSGIKVILDSEVNADFSLIQSRISSVTTVEELEALYKEAKIERFNDLISSYTSMADNTQAFRNANPEFYSRYTEEQRTAMLTQEIDLQLNYREESALTARRNCHTEFTSASRRCMRNFAIEVGMSAVGGIFTGGAGAVVGGAAATVHMVVCNSDADSDYHGCVRAGGQP
;
A
#
# COMPACT_ATOMS: atom_id res chain seq x y z
N MET A 1 34.41 10.47 -6.99
CA MET A 1 33.62 9.66 -7.94
C MET A 1 32.17 9.69 -7.49
N LYS A 2 31.34 10.55 -8.11
CA LYS A 2 29.89 10.62 -7.87
C LYS A 2 29.23 9.86 -9.01
N LYS A 3 28.69 8.68 -8.74
CA LYS A 3 27.85 7.95 -9.70
C LYS A 3 26.56 7.50 -9.00
N SER A 4 25.47 8.07 -9.50
CA SER A 4 24.13 7.47 -9.65
C SER A 4 23.39 7.00 -8.39
N LEU A 5 22.77 7.96 -7.70
CA LEU A 5 21.59 7.78 -6.82
C LEU A 5 20.26 7.96 -7.60
N PHE A 6 20.32 8.03 -8.94
CA PHE A 6 19.22 8.50 -9.78
C PHE A 6 18.28 7.39 -10.31
N VAL A 7 18.50 6.12 -9.97
CA VAL A 7 17.77 5.00 -10.62
C VAL A 7 16.58 4.50 -9.79
N VAL A 8 16.58 4.69 -8.47
CA VAL A 8 15.46 4.20 -7.61
C VAL A 8 14.20 5.07 -7.74
N GLY A 9 14.35 6.36 -8.09
CA GLY A 9 13.22 7.27 -8.29
C GLY A 9 12.47 7.11 -9.62
N ALA A 10 13.05 6.44 -10.61
CA ALA A 10 12.47 6.35 -11.96
C ALA A 10 11.37 5.27 -12.08
N CYS A 11 11.41 4.21 -11.26
CA CYS A 11 10.38 3.17 -11.30
C CYS A 11 9.06 3.59 -10.63
N LEU A 12 9.09 4.54 -9.69
CA LEU A 12 7.86 5.12 -9.08
C LEU A 12 7.12 6.08 -10.04
N LEU A 13 7.82 6.67 -11.01
CA LEU A 13 7.23 7.62 -11.97
C LEU A 13 6.48 6.96 -13.14
N LEU A 14 6.73 5.68 -13.43
CA LEU A 14 6.06 4.98 -14.54
C LEU A 14 4.63 4.51 -14.22
N MET A 15 4.22 4.54 -12.95
CA MET A 15 2.83 4.24 -12.55
C MET A 15 1.92 5.50 -12.55
N LEU A 16 2.48 6.70 -12.76
CA LEU A 16 1.75 7.98 -12.66
C LEU A 16 1.20 8.49 -14.01
N GLN A 17 1.37 7.77 -15.12
CA GLN A 17 0.94 8.25 -16.45
C GLN A 17 -0.48 7.85 -16.87
N SER A 18 -1.26 7.19 -16.02
CA SER A 18 -2.63 6.82 -16.36
C SER A 18 -3.63 7.42 -15.39
N CYS A 19 -3.76 8.75 -15.37
CA CYS A 19 -4.98 9.48 -15.04
C CYS A 19 -4.76 10.99 -15.25
N HIS A 20 -4.99 11.46 -16.48
CA HIS A 20 -5.21 12.88 -16.74
C HIS A 20 -6.54 13.03 -17.47
N ASN A 21 -7.57 13.42 -16.73
CA ASN A 21 -8.66 14.25 -17.23
C ASN A 21 -9.25 15.00 -16.04
N THR A 22 -9.00 16.29 -16.05
CA THR A 22 -9.69 17.30 -15.26
C THR A 22 -11.15 17.34 -15.66
N ASP A 23 -12.07 17.22 -14.69
CA ASP A 23 -13.27 18.05 -14.66
C ASP A 23 -13.75 18.20 -13.21
N ASP A 24 -13.90 19.46 -12.86
CA ASP A 24 -14.26 20.04 -11.56
C ASP A 24 -15.74 19.75 -11.27
N LEU A 25 -16.10 19.25 -10.07
CA LEU A 25 -17.46 19.33 -9.52
C LEU A 25 -17.48 18.98 -8.02
N SER A 26 -17.53 20.04 -7.20
CA SER A 26 -17.77 20.02 -5.76
C SER A 26 -19.10 19.33 -5.43
N VAL A 27 -19.10 18.28 -4.60
CA VAL A 27 -20.33 17.74 -3.98
C VAL A 27 -20.05 17.21 -2.56
N GLN A 28 -20.94 17.61 -1.65
CA GLN A 28 -20.97 17.31 -0.21
C GLN A 28 -20.94 15.83 0.15
N ASP A 29 -20.08 15.50 1.11
CA ASP A 29 -19.95 14.18 1.73
C ASP A 29 -21.11 13.87 2.69
N THR A 30 -21.66 12.66 2.57
CA THR A 30 -22.29 11.97 3.70
C THR A 30 -21.65 10.60 3.83
N PRO A 31 -20.98 10.28 4.96
CA PRO A 31 -20.27 9.02 5.11
C PRO A 31 -21.26 7.87 5.27
N VAL A 32 -21.26 6.95 4.31
CA VAL A 32 -21.98 5.67 4.41
C VAL A 32 -21.17 4.75 5.31
N LYS A 33 -21.76 4.33 6.43
CA LYS A 33 -21.16 3.33 7.34
C LYS A 33 -21.00 1.99 6.63
N THR A 34 -19.76 1.60 6.35
CA THR A 34 -19.42 0.28 5.83
C THR A 34 -19.45 -0.75 6.96
N GLU A 35 -20.25 -1.81 6.81
CA GLU A 35 -20.14 -3.01 7.64
C GLU A 35 -18.84 -3.74 7.32
N SER A 36 -17.90 -3.68 8.25
CA SER A 36 -16.63 -4.39 8.21
C SER A 36 -16.85 -5.90 8.37
N HIS A 37 -16.83 -6.63 7.26
CA HIS A 37 -16.51 -8.06 7.27
C HIS A 37 -15.00 -8.27 7.25
N SER A 38 -14.27 -7.68 8.21
CA SER A 38 -12.91 -8.14 8.49
C SER A 38 -13.02 -9.50 9.18
N LYS A 39 -12.86 -10.58 8.42
CA LYS A 39 -12.38 -11.84 9.01
C LYS A 39 -11.04 -11.50 9.64
N ALA A 40 -11.03 -11.40 10.97
CA ALA A 40 -9.86 -11.14 11.76
C ALA A 40 -8.74 -12.08 11.30
N LEU A 41 -7.72 -11.52 10.64
CA LEU A 41 -6.44 -12.18 10.46
C LEU A 41 -5.97 -12.57 11.86
N SER A 42 -5.96 -13.88 12.10
CA SER A 42 -5.71 -14.50 13.39
C SER A 42 -4.38 -14.01 13.96
N ARG A 43 -4.42 -13.65 15.25
CA ARG A 43 -3.28 -13.30 16.10
C ARG A 43 -2.08 -14.22 15.81
N ILE A 44 -0.95 -13.54 15.63
CA ILE A 44 0.41 -14.01 15.38
C ILE A 44 0.78 -15.19 16.30
N GLY A 45 0.86 -16.39 15.74
CA GLY A 45 1.73 -17.46 16.23
C GLY A 45 3.07 -17.36 15.50
N GLU A 46 4.18 -17.64 16.20
CA GLU A 46 5.59 -17.52 15.77
C GLU A 46 5.78 -17.14 14.29
N THR A 47 6.19 -15.89 14.06
CA THR A 47 6.45 -15.32 12.74
C THR A 47 7.58 -16.09 12.06
N ASP A 48 7.23 -17.09 11.26
CA ASP A 48 8.10 -17.58 10.20
C ASP A 48 8.30 -16.42 9.22
N ASN A 49 9.42 -15.71 9.33
CA ASN A 49 9.86 -14.70 8.37
C ASN A 49 10.99 -15.24 7.48
N GLN A 50 11.28 -16.54 7.59
CA GLN A 50 12.36 -17.20 6.88
C GLN A 50 11.87 -17.83 5.58
N THR A 51 10.60 -18.23 5.49
CA THR A 51 10.03 -18.68 4.22
C THR A 51 9.42 -17.51 3.43
N LEU A 52 9.31 -17.66 2.10
CA LEU A 52 8.65 -16.66 1.24
C LEU A 52 7.20 -16.42 1.68
N SER A 53 6.48 -17.51 1.98
CA SER A 53 5.09 -17.45 2.43
C SER A 53 4.96 -16.75 3.77
N GLY A 54 5.82 -17.10 4.72
CA GLY A 54 5.85 -16.46 6.03
C GLY A 54 6.21 -14.97 5.97
N TYR A 55 7.21 -14.61 5.16
CA TYR A 55 7.56 -13.22 4.87
C TYR A 55 6.37 -12.42 4.34
N VAL A 56 5.69 -12.92 3.30
CA VAL A 56 4.53 -12.26 2.68
C VAL A 56 3.37 -12.15 3.67
N LYS A 57 3.11 -13.20 4.46
CA LYS A 57 2.07 -13.19 5.47
C LYS A 57 2.28 -12.09 6.52
N ASN A 58 3.52 -11.93 6.98
CA ASN A 58 3.86 -10.87 7.92
C ASN A 58 3.73 -9.48 7.29
N GLN A 59 4.15 -9.31 6.03
CA GLN A 59 3.95 -8.04 5.32
C GLN A 59 2.46 -7.68 5.23
N LEU A 60 1.61 -8.61 4.79
CA LEU A 60 0.17 -8.39 4.68
C LEU A 60 -0.49 -8.10 6.04
N ALA A 61 -0.02 -8.73 7.12
CA ALA A 61 -0.50 -8.46 8.46
C ALA A 61 -0.18 -7.03 8.92
N ILE A 62 1.07 -6.58 8.72
CA ILE A 62 1.47 -5.21 9.06
C ILE A 62 0.71 -4.18 8.22
N GLN A 63 0.57 -4.44 6.93
CA GLN A 63 -0.19 -3.59 6.00
C GLN A 63 -1.67 -3.49 6.37
N SER A 64 -2.28 -4.59 6.81
CA SER A 64 -3.64 -4.58 7.35
C SER A 64 -3.74 -3.71 8.61
N GLY A 65 -2.71 -3.76 9.47
CA GLY A 65 -2.60 -2.88 10.64
C GLY A 65 -2.49 -1.39 10.26
N ILE A 66 -1.69 -1.07 9.24
CA ILE A 66 -1.58 0.29 8.69
C ILE A 66 -2.95 0.77 8.21
N LYS A 67 -3.67 -0.04 7.42
CA LYS A 67 -5.02 0.32 6.98
C LYS A 67 -5.95 0.63 8.16
N VAL A 68 -5.95 -0.21 9.21
CA VAL A 68 -6.77 0.02 10.40
C VAL A 68 -6.40 1.32 11.11
N ILE A 69 -5.12 1.70 11.15
CA ILE A 69 -4.70 3.00 11.69
C ILE A 69 -5.31 4.12 10.85
N LEU A 70 -5.14 4.10 9.53
CA LEU A 70 -5.60 5.17 8.64
C LEU A 70 -7.13 5.30 8.63
N ASP A 71 -7.86 4.19 8.66
CA ASP A 71 -9.32 4.18 8.74
C ASP A 71 -9.83 4.85 10.04
N SER A 72 -8.98 4.97 11.07
CA SER A 72 -9.30 5.66 12.33
C SER A 72 -8.93 7.15 12.36
N GLU A 73 -8.21 7.65 11.35
CA GLU A 73 -7.72 9.04 11.29
C GLU A 73 -8.75 9.98 10.64
N VAL A 74 -9.66 10.53 11.45
CA VAL A 74 -10.79 11.34 10.95
C VAL A 74 -10.39 12.72 10.43
N ASN A 75 -9.32 13.32 10.98
CA ASN A 75 -8.91 14.70 10.69
C ASN A 75 -7.66 14.79 9.79
N ALA A 76 -7.23 13.65 9.24
CA ALA A 76 -6.04 13.54 8.42
C ALA A 76 -6.15 14.33 7.11
N ASP A 77 -5.14 15.15 6.83
CA ASP A 77 -4.99 15.81 5.53
C ASP A 77 -4.13 14.93 4.60
N PHE A 78 -4.74 13.90 4.04
CA PHE A 78 -4.06 13.00 3.10
C PHE A 78 -3.63 13.70 1.81
N SER A 79 -4.31 14.78 1.40
CA SER A 79 -3.93 15.59 0.25
C SER A 79 -2.61 16.33 0.50
N LEU A 80 -2.38 16.86 1.71
CA LEU A 80 -1.10 17.43 2.10
C LEU A 80 0.02 16.38 2.03
N ILE A 81 -0.22 15.19 2.58
CA ILE A 81 0.76 14.10 2.53
C ILE A 81 1.07 13.75 1.07
N GLN A 82 0.04 13.56 0.23
CA GLN A 82 0.20 13.23 -1.18
C GLN A 82 1.04 14.27 -1.94
N SER A 83 0.80 15.56 -1.69
CA SER A 83 1.51 16.64 -2.38
C SER A 83 2.99 16.77 -1.99
N ARG A 84 3.39 16.26 -0.82
CA ARG A 84 4.73 16.49 -0.25
C ARG A 84 5.56 15.24 -0.01
N ILE A 85 4.96 14.04 0.00
CA ILE A 85 5.66 12.79 0.33
C ILE A 85 6.85 12.50 -0.59
N SER A 86 6.81 12.95 -1.85
CA SER A 86 7.91 12.81 -2.81
C SER A 86 9.16 13.63 -2.46
N SER A 87 9.02 14.66 -1.62
CA SER A 87 10.12 15.50 -1.13
C SER A 87 10.69 15.03 0.21
N VAL A 88 10.03 14.08 0.88
CA VAL A 88 10.48 13.53 2.16
C VAL A 88 11.60 12.53 1.90
N THR A 89 12.70 12.65 2.65
CA THR A 89 13.88 11.78 2.52
C THR A 89 14.31 11.16 3.84
N THR A 90 13.87 11.71 4.98
CA THR A 90 14.18 11.19 6.32
C THR A 90 12.92 10.86 7.12
N VAL A 91 13.10 10.11 8.21
CA VAL A 91 12.00 9.76 9.13
C VAL A 91 11.52 11.00 9.88
N GLU A 92 12.41 11.92 10.23
CA GLU A 92 12.07 13.17 10.91
C GLU A 92 11.24 14.10 10.01
N GLU A 93 11.58 14.17 8.72
CA GLU A 93 10.78 14.89 7.72
C GLU A 93 9.39 14.26 7.55
N LEU A 94 9.32 12.92 7.58
CA LEU A 94 8.05 12.19 7.54
C LEU A 94 7.19 12.46 8.77
N GLU A 95 7.79 12.45 9.97
CA GLU A 95 7.10 12.80 11.22
C GLU A 95 6.56 14.22 11.18
N ALA A 96 7.37 15.18 10.71
CA ALA A 96 6.95 16.56 10.59
C ALA A 96 5.76 16.70 9.64
N LEU A 97 5.80 16.01 8.49
CA LEU A 97 4.70 15.97 7.53
C LEU A 97 3.43 15.35 8.13
N TYR A 98 3.55 14.22 8.85
CA TYR A 98 2.40 13.59 9.50
C TYR A 98 1.77 14.46 10.59
N LYS A 99 2.58 15.16 11.38
CA LYS A 99 2.09 16.12 12.39
C LYS A 99 1.35 17.28 11.72
N GLU A 100 1.90 17.83 10.64
CA GLU A 100 1.28 18.90 9.87
C GLU A 100 -0.05 18.46 9.23
N ALA A 101 -0.08 17.22 8.73
CA ALA A 101 -1.26 16.57 8.18
C ALA A 101 -2.24 16.05 9.23
N LYS A 102 -2.01 16.34 10.53
CA LYS A 102 -2.88 15.95 11.64
C LYS A 102 -3.15 14.44 11.75
N ILE A 103 -2.16 13.62 11.39
CA ILE A 103 -2.18 12.19 11.70
C ILE A 103 -1.88 12.03 13.19
N GLU A 104 -2.85 11.58 13.98
CA GLU A 104 -2.70 11.47 15.44
C GLU A 104 -1.77 10.29 15.80
N ARG A 105 -1.93 9.16 15.10
CA ARG A 105 -1.19 7.92 15.36
C ARG A 105 0.04 7.76 14.46
N PHE A 106 0.70 8.86 14.13
CA PHE A 106 1.87 8.85 13.24
C PHE A 106 3.02 7.97 13.75
N ASN A 107 3.21 7.90 15.07
CA ASN A 107 4.20 7.00 15.69
C ASN A 107 3.90 5.52 15.40
N ASP A 108 2.63 5.13 15.41
CA ASP A 108 2.21 3.75 15.11
C ASP A 108 2.44 3.41 13.64
N LEU A 109 2.22 4.38 12.74
CA LEU A 109 2.53 4.23 11.31
C LEU A 109 4.03 4.03 11.09
N ILE A 110 4.86 4.89 11.69
CA ILE A 110 6.33 4.78 11.59
C ILE A 110 6.82 3.44 12.14
N SER A 111 6.32 3.04 13.31
CA SER A 111 6.64 1.72 13.89
C SER A 111 6.22 0.57 12.99
N SER A 112 5.10 0.71 12.27
CA SER A 112 4.65 -0.28 11.29
C SER A 112 5.60 -0.36 10.10
N TYR A 113 6.02 0.78 9.55
CA TYR A 113 7.00 0.81 8.45
C TYR A 113 8.36 0.24 8.87
N THR A 114 8.83 0.53 10.09
CA THR A 114 10.04 -0.07 10.65
C THR A 114 9.89 -1.59 10.76
N SER A 115 8.75 -2.08 11.24
CA SER A 115 8.48 -3.53 11.33
C SER A 115 8.49 -4.22 9.97
N MET A 116 8.03 -3.53 8.91
CA MET A 116 8.11 -4.05 7.54
C MET A 116 9.56 -4.14 7.05
N ALA A 117 10.37 -3.12 7.35
CA ALA A 117 11.80 -3.12 7.03
C ALA A 117 12.53 -4.26 7.77
N ASP A 118 12.23 -4.47 9.06
CA ASP A 118 12.82 -5.52 9.88
C ASP A 118 12.43 -6.92 9.36
N ASN A 119 11.17 -7.12 8.98
CA ASN A 119 10.70 -8.37 8.38
C ASN A 119 11.42 -8.67 7.06
N THR A 120 11.65 -7.66 6.21
CA THR A 120 12.43 -7.80 4.97
C THR A 120 13.90 -8.08 5.24
N GLN A 121 14.49 -7.41 6.23
CA GLN A 121 15.88 -7.66 6.63
C GLN A 121 16.06 -9.09 7.15
N ALA A 122 15.13 -9.59 7.96
CA ALA A 122 15.14 -10.96 8.46
C ALA A 122 15.03 -11.98 7.32
N PHE A 123 14.07 -11.81 6.41
CA PHE A 123 13.90 -12.69 5.24
C PHE A 123 15.15 -12.69 4.35
N ARG A 124 15.74 -11.52 4.09
CA ARG A 124 16.97 -11.39 3.31
C ARG A 124 18.15 -12.10 3.95
N ASN A 125 18.32 -11.95 5.26
CA ASN A 125 19.40 -12.60 5.98
C ASN A 125 19.26 -14.13 5.99
N ALA A 126 18.01 -14.63 6.09
CA ALA A 126 17.72 -16.05 6.03
C ALA A 126 17.84 -16.64 4.62
N ASN A 127 17.65 -15.82 3.57
CA ASN A 127 17.58 -16.26 2.18
C ASN A 127 18.55 -15.49 1.27
N PRO A 128 19.87 -15.54 1.51
CA PRO A 128 20.83 -14.86 0.64
C PRO A 128 20.72 -15.31 -0.82
N GLU A 129 20.40 -16.59 -1.04
CA GLU A 129 20.23 -17.19 -2.37
C GLU A 129 19.03 -16.63 -3.14
N PHE A 130 17.99 -16.17 -2.43
CA PHE A 130 16.86 -15.50 -3.08
C PHE A 130 17.31 -14.21 -3.79
N TYR A 131 18.30 -13.51 -3.24
CA TYR A 131 18.80 -12.24 -3.77
C TYR A 131 20.00 -12.41 -4.71
N SER A 132 20.80 -13.47 -4.57
CA SER A 132 21.94 -13.75 -5.47
C SER A 132 21.55 -14.51 -6.74
N ARG A 133 20.58 -15.43 -6.67
CA ARG A 133 20.23 -16.32 -7.81
C ARG A 133 19.18 -15.76 -8.76
N TYR A 134 18.24 -15.00 -8.23
CA TYR A 134 17.12 -14.47 -9.00
C TYR A 134 17.35 -13.01 -9.36
N THR A 135 16.88 -12.58 -10.53
CA THR A 135 16.84 -11.17 -10.90
C THR A 135 15.79 -10.41 -10.08
N GLU A 136 15.83 -9.08 -10.11
CA GLU A 136 14.79 -8.26 -9.48
C GLU A 136 13.39 -8.58 -10.04
N GLU A 137 13.28 -8.75 -11.35
CA GLU A 137 12.03 -9.13 -12.01
C GLU A 137 11.52 -10.49 -11.52
N GLN A 138 12.39 -11.51 -11.44
CA GLN A 138 12.02 -12.84 -10.95
C GLN A 138 11.59 -12.80 -9.47
N ARG A 139 12.30 -12.05 -8.62
CA ARG A 139 11.91 -11.86 -7.22
C ARG A 139 10.56 -11.17 -7.10
N THR A 140 10.33 -10.14 -7.89
CA THR A 140 9.06 -9.40 -7.94
C THR A 140 7.93 -10.33 -8.36
N ALA A 141 8.14 -11.17 -9.38
CA ALA A 141 7.15 -12.14 -9.83
C ALA A 141 6.82 -13.18 -8.74
N MET A 142 7.83 -13.73 -8.06
CA MET A 142 7.62 -14.69 -6.96
C MET A 142 6.87 -14.06 -5.77
N LEU A 143 7.24 -12.84 -5.39
CA LEU A 143 6.56 -12.09 -4.33
C LEU A 143 5.12 -11.77 -4.70
N THR A 144 4.88 -11.30 -5.93
CA THR A 144 3.55 -10.99 -6.45
C THR A 144 2.67 -12.24 -6.47
N GLN A 145 3.21 -13.37 -6.94
CA GLN A 145 2.49 -14.64 -6.96
C GLN A 145 2.09 -15.08 -5.54
N GLU A 146 3.00 -14.99 -4.57
CA GLU A 146 2.70 -15.36 -3.19
C GLU A 146 1.68 -14.40 -2.55
N ILE A 147 1.77 -13.09 -2.82
CA ILE A 147 0.76 -12.11 -2.40
C ILE A 147 -0.62 -12.47 -2.98
N ASP A 148 -0.68 -12.78 -4.28
CA ASP A 148 -1.92 -13.15 -4.95
C ASP A 148 -2.54 -14.42 -4.35
N LEU A 149 -1.69 -15.42 -4.04
CA LEU A 149 -2.12 -16.64 -3.35
C LEU A 149 -2.71 -16.35 -1.97
N GLN A 150 -2.06 -15.52 -1.16
CA GLN A 150 -2.50 -15.24 0.21
C GLN A 150 -3.72 -14.32 0.29
N LEU A 151 -3.83 -13.39 -0.65
CA LEU A 151 -5.02 -12.54 -0.79
C LEU A 151 -6.20 -13.29 -1.45
N ASN A 152 -5.99 -14.53 -1.90
CA ASN A 152 -6.93 -15.27 -2.75
C ASN A 152 -7.40 -14.40 -3.94
N TYR A 153 -6.47 -13.64 -4.50
CA TYR A 153 -6.73 -12.77 -5.63
C TYR A 153 -6.95 -13.65 -6.86
N ARG A 154 -8.20 -13.69 -7.33
CA ARG A 154 -8.55 -14.25 -8.63
C ARG A 154 -8.99 -13.08 -9.48
N GLU A 155 -8.40 -12.91 -10.66
CA GLU A 155 -9.02 -12.06 -11.68
C GLU A 155 -10.39 -12.67 -11.99
N GLU A 156 -11.44 -12.09 -11.40
CA GLU A 156 -12.78 -12.38 -11.87
C GLU A 156 -12.86 -11.83 -13.28
N SER A 157 -13.01 -12.73 -14.25
CA SER A 157 -13.22 -12.38 -15.64
C SER A 157 -14.43 -11.44 -15.73
N ALA A 158 -14.26 -10.33 -16.44
CA ALA A 158 -15.18 -9.21 -16.58
C ALA A 158 -16.50 -9.53 -17.33
N LEU A 159 -17.10 -10.69 -17.07
CA LEU A 159 -18.27 -11.21 -17.79
C LEU A 159 -19.54 -11.28 -16.96
N THR A 160 -19.56 -10.75 -15.75
CA THR A 160 -20.81 -10.67 -14.96
C THR A 160 -21.42 -9.29 -15.12
N ALA A 161 -22.14 -9.08 -16.23
CA ALA A 161 -22.94 -7.91 -16.53
C ALA A 161 -24.17 -7.77 -15.60
N ARG A 162 -23.91 -7.53 -14.31
CA ARG A 162 -24.84 -6.87 -13.38
C ARG A 162 -24.03 -5.79 -12.66
N ARG A 163 -24.46 -4.53 -12.82
CA ARG A 163 -23.86 -3.32 -12.22
C ARG A 163 -24.02 -3.33 -10.69
N ASN A 164 -23.41 -4.29 -10.01
CA ASN A 164 -23.30 -4.29 -8.57
C ASN A 164 -22.12 -3.39 -8.20
N CYS A 165 -22.44 -2.15 -7.84
CA CYS A 165 -21.46 -1.12 -7.50
C CYS A 165 -20.59 -1.59 -6.31
N HIS A 166 -21.16 -2.30 -5.34
CA HIS A 166 -20.40 -2.84 -4.21
C HIS A 166 -19.38 -3.90 -4.64
N THR A 167 -19.73 -4.78 -5.57
CA THR A 167 -18.79 -5.77 -6.11
C THR A 167 -17.62 -5.09 -6.82
N GLU A 168 -17.89 -4.05 -7.62
CA GLU A 168 -16.84 -3.28 -8.30
C GLU A 168 -15.95 -2.52 -7.30
N PHE A 169 -16.54 -1.85 -6.32
CA PHE A 169 -15.82 -1.17 -5.24
C PHE A 169 -14.91 -2.13 -4.47
N THR A 170 -15.44 -3.27 -4.04
CA THR A 170 -14.67 -4.26 -3.28
C THR A 170 -13.55 -4.87 -4.12
N SER A 171 -13.77 -5.05 -5.43
CA SER A 171 -12.75 -5.48 -6.38
C SER A 171 -11.64 -4.43 -6.53
N ALA A 172 -12.00 -3.17 -6.73
CA ALA A 172 -11.07 -2.05 -6.84
C ALA A 172 -10.25 -1.86 -5.56
N SER A 173 -10.89 -1.86 -4.39
CA SER A 173 -10.21 -1.76 -3.10
C SER A 173 -9.22 -2.93 -2.87
N ARG A 174 -9.57 -4.16 -3.28
CA ARG A 174 -8.62 -5.30 -3.24
C ARG A 174 -7.42 -5.08 -4.16
N ARG A 175 -7.62 -4.50 -5.35
CA ARG A 175 -6.51 -4.12 -6.25
C ARG A 175 -5.61 -3.07 -5.61
N CYS A 176 -6.17 -2.07 -4.94
CA CYS A 176 -5.40 -1.07 -4.19
C CYS A 176 -4.54 -1.72 -3.10
N MET A 177 -5.11 -2.62 -2.30
CA MET A 177 -4.38 -3.35 -1.27
C MET A 177 -3.29 -4.26 -1.83
N ARG A 178 -3.56 -4.93 -2.95
CA ARG A 178 -2.57 -5.75 -3.66
C ARG A 178 -1.39 -4.90 -4.16
N ASN A 179 -1.67 -3.76 -4.80
CA ASN A 179 -0.63 -2.86 -5.30
C ASN A 179 0.19 -2.27 -4.15
N PHE A 180 -0.48 -1.86 -3.06
CA PHE A 180 0.19 -1.47 -1.83
C PHE A 180 1.14 -2.55 -1.31
N ALA A 181 0.68 -3.80 -1.27
CA ALA A 181 1.49 -4.92 -0.80
C ALA A 181 2.75 -5.14 -1.63
N ILE A 182 2.63 -5.02 -2.95
CA ILE A 182 3.74 -5.13 -3.89
C ILE A 182 4.72 -3.95 -3.71
N GLU A 183 4.20 -2.72 -3.67
CA GLU A 183 5.02 -1.50 -3.52
C GLU A 183 5.80 -1.47 -2.22
N VAL A 184 5.16 -1.82 -1.12
CA VAL A 184 5.81 -1.94 0.19
C VAL A 184 6.86 -3.05 0.19
N GLY A 185 6.55 -4.21 -0.39
CA GLY A 185 7.51 -5.31 -0.51
C GLY A 185 8.77 -4.89 -1.26
N MET A 186 8.63 -4.07 -2.30
CA MET A 186 9.76 -3.56 -3.10
C MET A 186 10.50 -2.41 -2.41
N SER A 187 9.78 -1.48 -1.79
CA SER A 187 10.39 -0.33 -1.09
C SER A 187 11.18 -0.78 0.14
N ALA A 188 10.74 -1.83 0.83
CA ALA A 188 11.48 -2.43 1.93
C ALA A 188 12.81 -3.05 1.47
N VAL A 189 12.85 -3.67 0.29
CA VAL A 189 14.11 -4.21 -0.28
C VAL A 189 15.09 -3.11 -0.64
N GLY A 190 14.61 -2.02 -1.27
CA GLY A 190 15.45 -0.87 -1.62
C GLY A 190 15.94 -0.08 -0.39
N GLY A 191 15.07 0.07 0.61
CA GLY A 191 15.32 0.86 1.81
C GLY A 191 16.40 0.32 2.74
N ILE A 192 16.68 -0.99 2.70
CA ILE A 192 17.78 -1.60 3.47
C ILE A 192 19.14 -0.95 3.14
N PHE A 193 19.37 -0.53 1.90
CA PHE A 193 20.64 0.11 1.50
C PHE A 193 20.81 1.53 2.06
N THR A 194 19.75 2.11 2.62
CA THR A 194 19.74 3.46 3.21
C THR A 194 19.75 3.44 4.74
N GLY A 195 20.05 2.30 5.36
CA GLY A 195 19.98 2.14 6.82
C GLY A 195 18.54 2.12 7.36
N GLY A 196 17.56 1.72 6.53
CA GLY A 196 16.15 1.58 6.90
C GLY A 196 15.28 2.81 6.65
N ALA A 197 15.86 4.02 6.60
CA ALA A 197 15.08 5.26 6.39
C ALA A 197 14.27 5.24 5.07
N GLY A 198 14.88 4.77 3.98
CA GLY A 198 14.21 4.64 2.68
C GLY A 198 13.09 3.60 2.67
N ALA A 199 13.12 2.60 3.55
CA ALA A 199 12.02 1.64 3.68
C ALA A 199 10.85 2.29 4.40
N VAL A 200 11.12 3.13 5.41
CA VAL A 200 10.10 3.87 6.15
C VAL A 200 9.41 4.90 5.24
N VAL A 201 10.19 5.75 4.57
CA VAL A 201 9.66 6.76 3.64
C VAL A 201 8.98 6.11 2.43
N GLY A 202 9.56 5.04 1.88
CA GLY A 202 8.95 4.28 0.79
C GLY A 202 7.64 3.61 1.18
N GLY A 203 7.54 3.08 2.40
CA GLY A 203 6.31 2.53 2.96
C GLY A 203 5.22 3.60 3.11
N ALA A 204 5.59 4.80 3.55
CA ALA A 204 4.69 5.96 3.61
C ALA A 204 4.19 6.38 2.22
N ALA A 205 5.07 6.46 1.22
CA ALA A 205 4.69 6.77 -0.16
C ALA A 205 3.71 5.73 -0.74
N ALA A 206 3.97 4.44 -0.54
CA ALA A 206 3.05 3.38 -0.96
C ALA A 206 1.70 3.47 -0.23
N THR A 207 1.71 3.91 1.04
CA THR A 207 0.48 4.11 1.82
C THR A 207 -0.37 5.23 1.25
N VAL A 208 0.25 6.36 0.85
CA VAL A 208 -0.45 7.45 0.17
C VAL A 208 -1.13 6.94 -1.11
N HIS A 209 -0.40 6.16 -1.91
CA HIS A 209 -0.96 5.60 -3.14
C HIS A 209 -2.16 4.69 -2.86
N MET A 210 -2.08 3.86 -1.80
CA MET A 210 -3.21 3.04 -1.34
C MET A 210 -4.43 3.88 -0.95
N VAL A 211 -4.22 4.98 -0.22
CA VAL A 211 -5.31 5.87 0.22
C VAL A 211 -5.98 6.52 -0.98
N VAL A 212 -5.21 7.08 -1.90
CA VAL A 212 -5.72 7.70 -3.13
C VAL A 212 -6.48 6.69 -3.97
N CYS A 213 -5.92 5.50 -4.20
CA CYS A 213 -6.57 4.44 -4.95
C CYS A 213 -7.92 4.02 -4.33
N ASN A 214 -8.01 3.91 -2.99
CA ASN A 214 -9.28 3.60 -2.33
C ASN A 214 -10.28 4.76 -2.41
N SER A 215 -9.81 6.02 -2.37
CA SER A 215 -10.65 7.21 -2.55
C SER A 215 -11.25 7.25 -3.96
N ASP A 216 -10.46 6.93 -4.98
CA ASP A 216 -10.93 6.86 -6.36
C ASP A 216 -11.98 5.74 -6.52
N ALA A 217 -11.72 4.55 -5.93
CA ALA A 217 -12.67 3.45 -5.92
C ALA A 217 -14.01 3.82 -5.25
N ASP A 218 -13.96 4.57 -4.15
CA ASP A 218 -15.17 5.04 -3.44
C ASP A 218 -15.94 6.09 -4.25
N SER A 219 -15.23 7.01 -4.92
CA SER A 219 -15.84 7.95 -5.88
C SER A 219 -16.56 7.21 -7.02
N ASP A 220 -15.91 6.19 -7.60
CA ASP A 220 -16.50 5.35 -8.64
C ASP A 220 -17.74 4.58 -8.15
N TYR A 221 -17.72 4.09 -6.91
CA TYR A 221 -18.89 3.48 -6.25
C TYR A 221 -20.06 4.46 -6.23
N HIS A 222 -19.83 5.67 -5.71
CA HIS A 222 -20.87 6.69 -5.62
C HIS A 222 -21.36 7.14 -7.00
N GLY A 223 -20.49 7.25 -7.99
CA GLY A 223 -20.85 7.50 -9.38
C GLY A 223 -21.76 6.40 -9.95
N CYS A 224 -21.42 5.13 -9.70
CA CYS A 224 -22.21 3.97 -10.13
C CYS A 224 -23.60 3.96 -9.49
N VAL A 225 -23.71 4.22 -8.18
CA VAL A 225 -25.00 4.28 -7.47
C VAL A 225 -25.87 5.42 -8.01
N ARG A 226 -25.29 6.61 -8.21
CA ARG A 226 -26.01 7.78 -8.80
C ARG A 226 -26.52 7.49 -10.22
N ALA A 227 -25.79 6.67 -10.99
CA ALA A 227 -26.18 6.24 -12.33
C ALA A 227 -27.24 5.11 -12.34
N GLY A 228 -27.79 4.73 -11.18
CA GLY A 228 -28.81 3.69 -11.05
C GLY A 228 -28.27 2.26 -10.98
N GLY A 229 -26.99 2.08 -10.67
CA GLY A 229 -26.42 0.78 -10.33
C GLY A 229 -26.95 0.25 -9.01
N GLN A 230 -26.81 -1.06 -8.79
CA GLN A 230 -27.20 -1.70 -7.54
C GLN A 230 -26.12 -1.40 -6.47
N PRO A 231 -26.50 -0.83 -5.31
CA PRO A 231 -25.56 -0.45 -4.27
C PRO A 231 -24.93 -1.62 -3.55
#